data_AF-A0A9P6RRZ7-F1
#
_entry.id   AF-A0A9P6RRZ7-F1
#
_cell.length_a   1.000
_cell.length_b   1.000
_cell.length_c   1.000
_cell.angle_alpha   90.00
_cell.angle_beta   90.00
_cell.angle_gamma   90.00
#
_symmetry.space_group_name_H-M   'P 1'
#
loop_
_entity.id
_entity.type
_entity.pdbx_description
1 polymer ?
#
loop_
_entity_poly.entity_id
_entity_poly.type
_entity_poly.pdbx_seq_one_letter_code
_entity_poly.pdbx_strand_id
1 'polypeptide(L)'
;MAPVIAAGGSSAFDKIGYWSPNTASVDWCENNYVVSFYVAEFWNTFSNIACFIAAALGVLLFPGNERRFKFLFTTFVFVGLGSVFFHGTLRHKMQLLDELPMLYSATIIMFILVEAKYGPQGKWFPALLTAWIATTTFIFSTTGGQLQFYTFQSTYTFLQFAMIYLLRVLHVQQRAIHGPNADVSILIRRAFATAFFAVTIWLIDLRLCEFVNGVGARSILKWNPQLHAWWHVFSAAALYHATMLIEYYHYDVQGRRPYVGWWKGLVPVIRLANQHPKGMLAH
;
A
#
# COMPACT_ATOMS: atom_id res chain seq x y z
N MET A 1 14.83 22.35 14.26
CA MET A 1 14.28 21.06 13.80
C MET A 1 12.77 21.16 13.89
N ALA A 2 12.03 20.76 12.85
CA ALA A 2 10.58 20.64 12.97
C ALA A 2 10.26 19.51 13.96
N PRO A 3 9.21 19.64 14.80
CA PRO A 3 8.86 18.62 15.77
C PRO A 3 8.48 17.31 15.07
N VAL A 4 9.06 16.20 15.52
CA VAL A 4 8.71 14.84 15.10
C VAL A 4 7.31 14.52 15.62
N ILE A 5 6.46 13.93 14.78
CA ILE A 5 5.20 13.33 15.23
C ILE A 5 5.56 11.99 15.87
N ALA A 6 5.70 11.98 17.19
CA ALA A 6 5.82 10.74 17.94
C ALA A 6 4.41 10.18 18.18
N ALA A 7 4.22 8.88 17.97
CA ALA A 7 2.96 8.20 18.28
C ALA A 7 2.57 8.28 19.78
N GLY A 8 3.50 8.70 20.64
CA GLY A 8 3.26 9.09 22.03
C GLY A 8 4.01 8.20 23.03
N GLY A 9 4.91 8.81 23.83
CA GLY A 9 5.45 8.25 25.07
C GLY A 9 6.49 7.11 24.98
N SER A 10 6.86 6.61 23.80
CA SER A 10 7.85 5.53 23.65
C SER A 10 9.31 5.97 23.89
N SER A 11 9.62 7.26 23.73
CA SER A 11 11.01 7.76 23.69
C SER A 11 11.84 7.48 24.96
N ALA A 12 11.22 7.25 26.11
CA ALA A 12 11.91 6.89 27.34
C ALA A 12 12.50 5.46 27.32
N PHE A 13 12.00 4.60 26.41
CA PHE A 13 12.41 3.21 26.28
C PHE A 13 13.23 2.95 25.01
N ASP A 14 13.43 3.98 24.19
CA ASP A 14 14.30 3.95 23.04
C ASP A 14 15.77 3.84 23.46
N LYS A 15 16.56 3.10 22.68
CA LYS A 15 18.01 3.02 22.83
C LYS A 15 18.70 3.87 21.78
N ILE A 16 19.94 4.29 22.07
CA ILE A 16 20.80 4.92 21.07
C ILE A 16 21.31 3.82 20.13
N GLY A 17 21.06 4.00 18.84
CA GLY A 17 21.47 3.07 17.79
C GLY A 17 22.41 3.67 16.77
N TYR A 18 22.83 2.86 15.80
CA TYR A 18 23.79 3.24 14.77
C TYR A 18 23.36 4.47 13.96
N TRP A 19 22.06 4.56 13.62
CA TRP A 19 21.51 5.65 12.82
C TRP A 19 20.92 6.79 13.66
N SER A 20 21.23 6.89 14.96
CA SER A 20 20.81 8.05 15.75
C SER A 20 21.51 9.36 15.27
N PRO A 21 20.91 10.54 15.47
CA PRO A 21 19.55 10.79 15.96
C PRO A 21 18.46 10.55 14.88
N ASN A 22 17.22 10.28 15.31
CA ASN A 22 16.04 10.25 14.43
C ASN A 22 15.88 11.61 13.74
N THR A 23 15.70 11.60 12.41
CA THR A 23 15.42 12.82 11.63
C THR A 23 14.12 12.76 10.84
N ALA A 24 13.39 11.64 10.90
CA ALA A 24 12.11 11.47 10.24
C ALA A 24 11.03 12.39 10.83
N SER A 25 9.98 12.62 10.05
CA SER A 25 8.83 13.43 10.47
C SER A 25 7.91 12.68 11.43
N VAL A 26 7.98 11.34 11.45
CA VAL A 26 7.18 10.46 12.32
C VAL A 26 8.06 9.37 12.92
N ASP A 27 7.74 8.99 14.16
CA ASP A 27 8.34 7.90 14.93
C ASP A 27 7.19 7.01 15.44
N TRP A 28 7.21 5.72 15.11
CA TRP A 28 6.06 4.83 15.35
C TRP A 28 6.08 4.27 16.77
N CYS A 29 5.08 3.45 17.10
CA CYS A 29 4.93 2.96 18.48
C CYS A 29 5.97 1.90 18.87
N GLU A 30 6.66 1.27 17.90
CA GLU A 30 7.73 0.31 18.18
C GLU A 30 8.95 1.03 18.80
N ASN A 31 9.44 0.53 19.93
CA ASN A 31 10.58 1.16 20.61
C ASN A 31 11.88 1.00 19.81
N ASN A 32 12.63 2.09 19.70
CA ASN A 32 13.79 2.19 18.83
C ASN A 32 15.01 1.44 19.35
N TYR A 33 15.64 0.65 18.47
CA TYR A 33 16.88 -0.11 18.68
C TYR A 33 16.84 -1.09 19.86
N VAL A 34 15.64 -1.49 20.30
CA VAL A 34 15.50 -2.42 21.44
C VAL A 34 15.98 -3.82 21.08
N VAL A 35 15.70 -4.28 19.86
CA VAL A 35 16.06 -5.62 19.36
C VAL A 35 17.45 -5.65 18.72
N SER A 36 17.85 -4.57 18.02
CA SER A 36 19.12 -4.49 17.29
C SER A 36 19.71 -3.09 17.37
N PHE A 37 21.04 -2.99 17.48
CA PHE A 37 21.75 -1.71 17.41
C PHE A 37 21.72 -1.07 16.01
N TYR A 38 21.52 -1.87 14.96
CA TYR A 38 21.60 -1.40 13.56
C TYR A 38 20.24 -1.11 12.92
N VAL A 39 19.15 -1.64 13.48
CA VAL A 39 17.79 -1.53 12.94
C VAL A 39 16.92 -0.84 13.98
N ALA A 40 16.39 0.34 13.65
CA ALA A 40 15.63 1.17 14.59
C ALA A 40 14.32 0.49 15.03
N GLU A 41 13.40 0.24 14.11
CA GLU A 41 12.14 -0.45 14.39
C GLU A 41 12.17 -1.83 13.73
N PHE A 42 12.53 -2.86 14.50
CA PHE A 42 12.85 -4.20 13.99
C PHE A 42 11.65 -4.87 13.32
N TRP A 43 10.51 -4.93 13.98
CA TRP A 43 9.31 -5.58 13.47
C TRP A 43 8.69 -4.80 12.31
N ASN A 44 8.67 -3.47 12.38
CA ASN A 44 8.24 -2.61 11.29
C ASN A 44 9.15 -2.78 10.06
N THR A 45 10.46 -2.94 10.25
CA THR A 45 11.40 -3.20 9.14
C THR A 45 11.12 -4.54 8.45
N PHE A 46 11.05 -5.65 9.20
CA PHE A 46 10.96 -6.99 8.59
C PHE A 46 9.56 -7.38 8.11
N SER A 47 8.51 -6.78 8.65
CA SER A 47 7.12 -7.01 8.18
C SER A 47 6.89 -6.59 6.73
N ASN A 48 7.74 -5.72 6.18
CA ASN A 48 7.73 -5.33 4.77
C ASN A 48 8.05 -6.46 3.78
N ILE A 49 8.45 -7.65 4.26
CA ILE A 49 8.48 -8.86 3.44
C ILE A 49 7.15 -9.10 2.70
N ALA A 50 6.03 -8.68 3.30
CA ALA A 50 4.70 -8.77 2.70
C ALA A 50 4.57 -7.98 1.39
N CYS A 51 5.19 -6.80 1.29
CA CYS A 51 5.19 -6.00 0.06
C CYS A 51 5.89 -6.73 -1.10
N PHE A 52 7.03 -7.38 -0.82
CA PHE A 52 7.76 -8.17 -1.81
C PHE A 52 6.98 -9.41 -2.24
N ILE A 53 6.30 -10.09 -1.31
CA ILE A 53 5.41 -11.22 -1.64
C ILE A 53 4.27 -10.74 -2.54
N ALA A 54 3.61 -9.63 -2.20
CA ALA A 54 2.54 -9.06 -3.03
C ALA A 54 3.03 -8.71 -4.44
N ALA A 55 4.21 -8.10 -4.55
CA ALA A 55 4.85 -7.79 -5.83
C ALA A 55 5.15 -9.05 -6.65
N ALA A 56 5.76 -10.06 -6.02
CA ALA A 56 6.10 -11.33 -6.67
C ALA A 56 4.86 -12.08 -7.16
N LEU A 57 3.82 -12.19 -6.32
CA LEU A 57 2.53 -12.77 -6.71
C LEU A 57 1.91 -11.99 -7.87
N GLY A 58 1.95 -10.66 -7.82
CA GLY A 58 1.49 -9.79 -8.88
C GLY A 58 2.16 -10.11 -10.22
N VAL A 59 3.49 -10.09 -10.27
CA VAL A 59 4.24 -10.36 -11.50
C VAL A 59 4.07 -11.80 -12.00
N LEU A 60 4.15 -12.79 -11.11
CA LEU A 60 4.15 -14.22 -11.49
C LEU A 60 2.77 -14.71 -11.94
N LEU A 61 1.69 -14.11 -11.42
CA LEU A 61 0.31 -14.53 -11.70
C LEU A 61 -0.41 -13.59 -12.67
N PHE A 62 0.25 -12.53 -13.14
CA PHE A 62 -0.33 -11.57 -14.08
C PHE A 62 -0.70 -12.24 -15.42
N PRO A 63 -1.96 -12.17 -15.88
CA PRO A 63 -2.38 -12.78 -17.14
C PRO A 63 -1.96 -11.97 -18.38
N GLY A 64 -1.57 -10.71 -18.20
CA GLY A 64 -1.28 -9.78 -19.29
C GLY A 64 0.21 -9.62 -19.60
N ASN A 65 0.51 -8.73 -20.56
CA ASN A 65 1.87 -8.27 -20.83
C ASN A 65 1.97 -6.73 -20.84
N GLU A 66 0.94 -6.06 -20.32
CA GLU A 66 0.87 -4.59 -20.37
C GLU A 66 1.87 -3.94 -19.41
N ARG A 67 2.62 -2.98 -19.94
CA ARG A 67 3.66 -2.26 -19.18
C ARG A 67 3.09 -1.55 -17.95
N ARG A 68 1.86 -1.04 -18.00
CA ARG A 68 1.21 -0.33 -16.88
C ARG A 68 1.14 -1.17 -15.60
N PHE A 69 0.79 -2.45 -15.71
CA PHE A 69 0.70 -3.36 -14.56
C PHE A 69 2.08 -3.86 -14.12
N LYS A 70 2.99 -4.11 -15.07
CA LYS A 70 4.38 -4.42 -14.72
C LYS A 70 5.03 -3.29 -13.92
N PHE A 71 4.83 -2.04 -14.34
CA PHE A 71 5.30 -0.89 -13.59
C PHE A 71 4.62 -0.78 -12.22
N LEU A 72 3.31 -1.02 -12.14
CA LEU A 72 2.60 -1.06 -10.86
C LEU A 72 3.22 -2.08 -9.90
N PHE A 73 3.45 -3.32 -10.31
CA PHE A 73 4.08 -4.32 -9.44
C PHE A 73 5.52 -3.96 -9.06
N THR A 74 6.28 -3.35 -9.97
CA THR A 74 7.61 -2.83 -9.64
C THR A 74 7.53 -1.76 -8.56
N THR A 75 6.51 -0.89 -8.56
CA THR A 75 6.35 0.09 -7.47
C THR A 75 6.14 -0.56 -6.10
N PHE A 76 5.57 -1.77 -6.01
CA PHE A 76 5.39 -2.45 -4.72
C PHE A 76 6.72 -2.87 -4.11
N VAL A 77 7.68 -3.27 -4.96
CA VAL A 77 9.07 -3.54 -4.54
C VAL A 77 9.70 -2.27 -3.99
N PHE A 78 9.51 -1.12 -4.66
CA PHE A 78 10.06 0.15 -4.20
C PHE A 78 9.42 0.65 -2.90
N VAL A 79 8.10 0.47 -2.72
CA VAL A 79 7.43 0.74 -1.43
C VAL A 79 8.05 -0.13 -0.34
N GLY A 80 8.16 -1.45 -0.56
CA GLY A 80 8.76 -2.35 0.43
C GLY A 80 10.22 -2.00 0.77
N LEU A 81 11.05 -1.68 -0.23
CA LEU A 81 12.44 -1.26 0.00
C LEU A 81 12.51 0.07 0.76
N GLY A 82 11.70 1.04 0.36
CA GLY A 82 11.60 2.33 1.02
C GLY A 82 11.24 2.19 2.48
N SER A 83 10.19 1.43 2.77
CA SER A 83 9.73 1.15 4.13
C SER A 83 10.79 0.41 4.95
N VAL A 84 11.48 -0.59 4.39
CA VAL A 84 12.62 -1.26 5.05
C VAL A 84 13.72 -0.25 5.43
N PHE A 85 14.10 0.64 4.52
CA PHE A 85 15.13 1.65 4.81
C PHE A 85 14.64 2.70 5.79
N PHE A 86 13.36 3.08 5.73
CA PHE A 86 12.76 4.04 6.63
C PHE A 86 12.74 3.50 8.06
N HIS A 87 12.05 2.38 8.32
CA HIS A 87 11.96 1.79 9.65
C HIS A 87 13.31 1.28 10.17
N GLY A 88 14.23 0.90 9.27
CA GLY A 88 15.57 0.49 9.67
C GLY A 88 16.42 1.64 10.19
N THR A 89 16.17 2.89 9.77
CA THR A 89 17.08 4.01 10.02
C THR A 89 16.45 5.24 10.67
N LEU A 90 15.12 5.41 10.58
CA LEU A 90 14.35 6.59 10.96
C LEU A 90 14.97 7.91 10.44
N ARG A 91 15.40 7.89 9.18
CA ARG A 91 15.95 9.08 8.50
C ARG A 91 14.92 9.66 7.55
N HIS A 92 14.78 10.99 7.54
CA HIS A 92 13.87 11.70 6.64
C HIS A 92 14.03 11.30 5.17
N LYS A 93 15.28 11.17 4.68
CA LYS A 93 15.53 10.77 3.29
C LYS A 93 15.01 9.37 2.98
N MET A 94 15.01 8.47 3.96
CA MET A 94 14.49 7.11 3.80
C MET A 94 12.97 7.08 3.95
N GLN A 95 12.39 7.93 4.80
CA GLN A 95 10.94 8.16 4.84
C GLN A 95 10.41 8.62 3.48
N LEU A 96 11.11 9.53 2.78
CA LEU A 96 10.75 9.91 1.42
C LEU A 96 10.77 8.71 0.45
N LEU A 97 11.71 7.78 0.65
CA LEU A 97 11.81 6.57 -0.18
C LEU A 97 10.66 5.58 0.10
N ASP A 98 10.00 5.65 1.26
CA ASP A 98 8.79 4.88 1.58
C ASP A 98 7.54 5.56 0.98
N GLU A 99 7.34 6.83 1.32
CA GLU A 99 6.11 7.56 1.01
C GLU A 99 5.97 7.94 -0.47
N LEU A 100 7.05 8.32 -1.15
CA LEU A 100 6.97 8.73 -2.56
C LEU A 100 6.58 7.57 -3.50
N PRO A 101 7.16 6.36 -3.40
CA PRO A 101 6.69 5.21 -4.17
C PRO A 101 5.22 4.86 -3.94
N MET A 102 4.67 5.08 -2.74
CA MET A 102 3.24 4.89 -2.48
C MET A 102 2.40 5.86 -3.34
N LEU A 103 2.78 7.13 -3.44
CA LEU A 103 2.13 8.09 -4.33
C LEU A 103 2.28 7.72 -5.81
N TYR A 104 3.45 7.23 -6.21
CA TYR A 104 3.71 6.86 -7.61
C TYR A 104 2.83 5.67 -8.00
N SER A 105 2.72 4.67 -7.12
CA SER A 105 1.80 3.54 -7.26
C SER A 105 0.34 4.01 -7.39
N ALA A 106 -0.13 4.86 -6.46
CA ALA A 106 -1.48 5.42 -6.51
C ALA A 106 -1.75 6.21 -7.79
N THR A 107 -0.75 6.94 -8.30
CA THR A 107 -0.86 7.71 -9.56
C THR A 107 -0.97 6.78 -10.78
N ILE A 108 -0.21 5.67 -10.80
CA ILE A 108 -0.32 4.64 -11.85
C ILE A 108 -1.71 3.98 -11.80
N ILE A 109 -2.23 3.68 -10.61
CA ILE A 109 -3.57 3.11 -10.46
C ILE A 109 -4.63 4.11 -10.95
N MET A 110 -4.52 5.39 -10.60
CA MET A 110 -5.40 6.44 -11.11
C MET A 110 -5.37 6.52 -12.64
N PHE A 111 -4.18 6.42 -13.25
CA PHE A 111 -4.06 6.34 -14.71
C PHE A 111 -4.87 5.17 -15.28
N ILE A 112 -4.69 3.96 -14.72
CA ILE A 112 -5.39 2.75 -15.16
C ILE A 112 -6.91 2.88 -15.00
N LEU A 113 -7.38 3.34 -13.83
CA LEU A 113 -8.80 3.44 -13.53
C LEU A 113 -9.52 4.52 -14.36
N VAL A 114 -8.88 5.67 -14.58
CA VAL A 114 -9.42 6.72 -15.45
C VAL A 114 -9.52 6.24 -16.88
N GLU A 115 -8.49 5.58 -17.42
CA GLU A 115 -8.56 5.03 -18.78
C GLU A 115 -9.57 3.89 -18.90
N ALA A 116 -9.71 3.04 -17.88
CA ALA A 116 -10.72 1.99 -17.87
C ALA A 116 -12.14 2.59 -17.89
N LYS A 117 -12.37 3.71 -17.19
CA LYS A 117 -13.68 4.34 -17.11
C LYS A 117 -14.03 5.20 -18.33
N TYR A 118 -13.09 6.00 -18.82
CA TYR A 118 -13.33 7.04 -19.81
C TYR A 118 -12.68 6.77 -21.16
N GLY A 119 -12.03 5.60 -21.33
CA GLY A 119 -11.25 5.25 -22.50
C GLY A 119 -9.84 5.87 -22.49
N PRO A 120 -9.00 5.54 -23.49
CA PRO A 120 -7.66 6.09 -23.60
C PRO A 120 -7.69 7.62 -23.62
N GLN A 121 -6.86 8.23 -22.78
CA GLN A 121 -6.78 9.69 -22.71
C GLN A 121 -5.66 10.19 -23.63
N GLY A 122 -5.76 11.45 -24.07
CA GLY A 122 -4.70 12.09 -24.84
C GLY A 122 -3.40 12.24 -24.04
N LYS A 123 -2.29 12.59 -24.73
CA LYS A 123 -0.96 12.78 -24.10
C LYS A 123 -0.95 13.79 -22.94
N TRP A 124 -1.94 14.68 -22.87
CA TRP A 124 -2.11 15.64 -21.77
C TRP A 124 -2.29 14.96 -20.42
N PHE A 125 -2.93 13.80 -20.36
CA PHE A 125 -3.25 13.15 -19.09
C PHE A 125 -2.02 12.53 -18.42
N PRO A 126 -1.20 11.70 -19.11
CA PRO A 126 0.10 11.29 -18.56
C PRO A 126 1.03 12.47 -18.23
N ALA A 127 1.00 13.56 -19.02
CA ALA A 127 1.77 14.77 -18.71
C ALA A 127 1.30 15.45 -17.42
N LEU A 128 -0.01 15.55 -17.20
CA LEU A 128 -0.61 16.06 -15.96
C LEU A 128 -0.21 15.20 -14.75
N LEU A 129 -0.30 13.87 -14.87
CA LEU A 129 0.10 12.96 -13.79
C LEU A 129 1.61 13.04 -13.50
N THR A 130 2.44 13.25 -14.53
CA THR A 130 3.88 13.46 -14.37
C THR A 130 4.16 14.80 -13.66
N ALA A 131 3.47 15.87 -14.03
CA ALA A 131 3.57 17.16 -13.35
C ALA A 131 3.12 17.08 -11.88
N TRP A 132 2.05 16.32 -11.61
CA TRP A 132 1.57 16.01 -10.27
C TRP A 132 2.63 15.28 -9.42
N ILE A 133 3.23 14.22 -9.96
CA ILE A 133 4.33 13.48 -9.30
C ILE A 133 5.51 14.40 -9.03
N ALA A 134 5.93 15.21 -10.00
CA ALA A 134 7.06 16.13 -9.84
C ALA A 134 6.77 17.18 -8.75
N THR A 135 5.56 17.74 -8.75
CA THR A 135 5.13 18.75 -7.78
C THR A 135 5.06 18.19 -6.36
N THR A 136 4.40 17.05 -6.16
CA THR A 136 4.30 16.40 -4.85
C THR A 136 5.67 15.95 -4.34
N THR A 137 6.53 15.42 -5.21
CA THR A 137 7.91 15.06 -4.88
C THR A 137 8.72 16.27 -4.43
N PHE A 138 8.61 17.40 -5.15
CA PHE A 138 9.29 18.64 -4.77
C PHE A 138 8.81 19.16 -3.41
N ILE A 139 7.50 19.21 -3.18
CA ILE A 139 6.92 19.67 -1.91
C ILE A 139 7.40 18.79 -0.75
N PHE A 140 7.34 17.47 -0.89
CA PHE A 140 7.70 16.56 0.21
C PHE A 140 9.21 16.55 0.47
N SER A 141 10.02 16.68 -0.58
CA SER A 141 11.49 16.72 -0.44
C SER A 141 12.00 18.03 0.18
N THR A 142 11.21 19.11 0.12
CA THR A 142 11.57 20.44 0.64
C THR A 142 10.89 20.79 1.96
N THR A 143 9.95 19.96 2.42
CA THR A 143 9.26 20.10 3.71
C THR A 143 9.73 19.02 4.69
N GLY A 144 9.40 19.16 5.97
CA GLY A 144 9.68 18.15 7.01
C GLY A 144 8.76 18.31 8.22
N GLY A 145 8.80 17.36 9.14
CA GLY A 145 7.97 17.34 10.35
C GLY A 145 6.48 17.28 10.03
N GLN A 146 5.66 17.97 10.82
CA GLN A 146 4.21 17.89 10.70
C GLN A 146 3.66 18.30 9.33
N LEU A 147 4.25 19.31 8.69
CA LEU A 147 3.79 19.77 7.39
C LEU A 147 3.94 18.66 6.34
N GLN A 148 5.13 18.08 6.24
CA GLN A 148 5.42 16.98 5.32
C GLN A 148 4.48 15.79 5.58
N PHE A 149 4.36 15.37 6.85
CA PHE A 149 3.50 14.25 7.24
C PHE A 149 2.03 14.49 6.84
N TYR A 150 1.43 15.60 7.24
CA TYR A 150 0.01 15.85 6.97
C TYR A 150 -0.28 16.11 5.48
N THR A 151 0.65 16.76 4.75
CA THR A 151 0.49 16.93 3.30
C THR A 151 0.58 15.59 2.57
N PHE A 152 1.49 14.69 2.95
CA PHE A 152 1.52 13.32 2.41
C PHE A 152 0.22 12.57 2.70
N GLN A 153 -0.19 12.51 3.97
CA GLN A 153 -1.37 11.75 4.41
C GLN A 153 -2.65 12.23 3.73
N SER A 154 -2.87 13.56 3.66
CA SER A 154 -4.05 14.13 2.99
C SER A 154 -4.05 13.86 1.49
N THR A 155 -2.90 14.02 0.83
CA THR A 155 -2.74 13.75 -0.61
C THR A 155 -3.00 12.29 -0.94
N TYR A 156 -2.37 11.38 -0.20
CA TYR A 156 -2.54 9.94 -0.40
C TYR A 156 -3.98 9.51 -0.12
N THR A 157 -4.58 9.99 0.98
CA THR A 157 -5.98 9.70 1.34
C THR A 157 -6.96 10.15 0.26
N PHE A 158 -6.76 11.34 -0.32
CA PHE A 158 -7.59 11.82 -1.43
C PHE A 158 -7.52 10.89 -2.65
N LEU A 159 -6.31 10.47 -3.05
CA LEU A 159 -6.14 9.51 -4.14
C LEU A 159 -6.83 8.18 -3.83
N GLN A 160 -6.70 7.66 -2.60
CA GLN A 160 -7.36 6.43 -2.17
C GLN A 160 -8.88 6.51 -2.32
N PHE A 161 -9.51 7.59 -1.87
CA PHE A 161 -10.95 7.79 -2.05
C PHE A 161 -11.36 7.91 -3.53
N ALA A 162 -10.57 8.61 -4.35
CA ALA A 162 -10.82 8.70 -5.79
C ALA A 162 -10.76 7.32 -6.47
N MET A 163 -9.77 6.49 -6.11
CA MET A 163 -9.64 5.12 -6.63
C MET A 163 -10.80 4.22 -6.20
N ILE A 164 -11.22 4.29 -4.93
CA ILE A 164 -12.41 3.57 -4.42
C ILE A 164 -13.67 4.00 -5.18
N TYR A 165 -13.84 5.30 -5.42
CA TYR A 165 -14.97 5.81 -6.20
C TYR A 165 -14.97 5.25 -7.64
N LEU A 166 -13.84 5.29 -8.34
CA LEU A 166 -13.74 4.76 -9.70
C LEU A 166 -13.96 3.25 -9.75
N LEU A 167 -13.40 2.49 -8.81
CA LEU A 167 -13.65 1.05 -8.68
C LEU A 167 -15.13 0.74 -8.44
N ARG A 168 -15.81 1.52 -7.60
CA ARG A 168 -17.26 1.40 -7.38
C ARG A 168 -18.03 1.66 -8.68
N VAL A 169 -17.68 2.71 -9.42
CA VAL A 169 -18.34 3.04 -10.70
C VAL A 169 -18.16 1.90 -11.71
N LEU A 170 -16.93 1.40 -11.87
CA LEU A 170 -16.64 0.26 -12.75
C LEU A 170 -17.39 -1.01 -12.31
N HIS A 171 -17.47 -1.27 -11.01
CA HIS A 171 -18.23 -2.41 -10.48
C HIS A 171 -19.73 -2.32 -10.82
N VAL A 172 -20.34 -1.15 -10.62
CA VAL A 172 -21.75 -0.93 -10.95
C VAL A 172 -22.00 -1.10 -12.45
N GLN A 173 -21.11 -0.58 -13.29
CA GLN A 173 -21.19 -0.77 -14.75
C GLN A 173 -21.07 -2.24 -15.14
N GLN A 174 -20.07 -2.94 -14.61
CA GLN A 174 -19.87 -4.37 -14.85
C GLN A 174 -21.11 -5.17 -14.45
N ARG A 175 -21.69 -4.90 -13.28
CA ARG A 175 -22.93 -5.55 -12.82
C ARG A 175 -24.13 -5.26 -13.71
N ALA A 176 -24.25 -4.05 -14.24
CA ALA A 176 -25.35 -3.68 -15.13
C ALA A 176 -25.28 -4.42 -16.48
N ILE A 177 -24.06 -4.68 -16.97
CA ILE A 177 -23.83 -5.33 -18.28
C ILE A 177 -23.84 -6.85 -18.16
N HIS A 178 -23.11 -7.39 -17.18
CA HIS A 178 -22.83 -8.83 -17.07
C HIS A 178 -23.59 -9.52 -15.92
N GLY A 179 -24.32 -8.77 -15.10
CA GLY A 179 -25.00 -9.30 -13.92
C GLY A 179 -24.07 -9.49 -12.70
N PRO A 180 -24.60 -10.01 -11.58
CA PRO A 180 -23.83 -10.22 -10.36
C PRO A 180 -22.75 -11.29 -10.53
N ASN A 181 -21.54 -11.00 -10.05
CA ASN A 181 -20.44 -11.96 -9.98
C ASN A 181 -20.05 -12.21 -8.50
N ALA A 182 -20.21 -13.46 -8.05
CA ALA A 182 -19.97 -13.86 -6.67
C ALA A 182 -18.48 -13.77 -6.29
N ASP A 183 -17.57 -14.21 -7.18
CA ASP A 183 -16.14 -14.18 -6.92
C ASP A 183 -15.59 -12.75 -6.83
N VAL A 184 -16.05 -11.86 -7.72
CA VAL A 184 -15.73 -10.42 -7.64
C VAL A 184 -16.26 -9.82 -6.33
N SER A 185 -17.46 -10.21 -5.90
CA SER A 185 -18.03 -9.75 -4.63
C SER A 185 -17.21 -10.24 -3.42
N ILE A 186 -16.69 -11.47 -3.46
CA ILE A 186 -15.76 -11.99 -2.43
C ILE A 186 -14.48 -11.17 -2.43
N LEU A 187 -13.90 -10.90 -3.60
CA LEU A 187 -12.67 -10.12 -3.73
C LEU A 187 -12.84 -8.69 -3.21
N ILE A 188 -13.96 -8.02 -3.50
CA ILE A 188 -14.31 -6.69 -2.94
C ILE A 188 -14.36 -6.76 -1.42
N ARG A 189 -15.05 -7.75 -0.84
CA ARG A 189 -15.12 -7.91 0.63
C ARG A 189 -13.75 -8.12 1.24
N ARG A 190 -12.88 -8.93 0.61
CA ARG A 190 -11.50 -9.15 1.07
C ARG A 190 -10.67 -7.87 1.01
N ALA A 191 -10.72 -7.14 -0.11
CA ALA A 191 -10.02 -5.88 -0.28
C ALA A 191 -10.46 -4.86 0.79
N PHE A 192 -11.77 -4.71 1.00
CA PHE A 192 -12.29 -3.78 1.99
C PHE A 192 -11.95 -4.21 3.42
N ALA A 193 -12.14 -5.48 3.77
CA ALA A 193 -11.87 -5.98 5.12
C ALA A 193 -10.40 -5.85 5.50
N THR A 194 -9.49 -6.19 4.59
CA THR A 194 -8.04 -6.04 4.81
C THR A 194 -7.63 -4.57 4.91
N ALA A 195 -8.13 -3.70 4.01
CA ALA A 195 -7.85 -2.27 4.08
C ALA A 195 -8.38 -1.63 5.37
N PHE A 196 -9.61 -1.94 5.76
CA PHE A 196 -10.25 -1.42 6.97
C PHE A 196 -9.50 -1.85 8.23
N PHE A 197 -9.16 -3.13 8.32
CA PHE A 197 -8.40 -3.66 9.44
C PHE A 197 -7.02 -3.00 9.53
N ALA A 198 -6.31 -2.89 8.39
CA ALA A 198 -5.03 -2.21 8.30
C ALA A 198 -5.14 -0.76 8.83
N VAL A 199 -6.06 0.05 8.30
CA VAL A 199 -6.17 1.47 8.71
C VAL A 199 -6.50 1.58 10.19
N THR A 200 -7.30 0.66 10.72
CA THR A 200 -7.67 0.64 12.15
C THR A 200 -6.44 0.40 13.03
N ILE A 201 -5.65 -0.65 12.77
CA ILE A 201 -4.47 -0.94 13.58
C ILE A 201 -3.38 0.15 13.42
N TRP A 202 -3.25 0.74 12.23
CA TRP A 202 -2.36 1.88 11.99
C TRP A 202 -2.77 3.12 12.79
N LEU A 203 -4.08 3.43 12.85
CA LEU A 203 -4.60 4.55 13.66
C LEU A 203 -4.41 4.31 15.16
N ILE A 204 -4.61 3.08 15.64
CA ILE A 204 -4.38 2.73 17.04
C ILE A 204 -2.89 2.90 17.37
N ASP A 205 -2.00 2.40 16.51
CA ASP A 205 -0.55 2.58 16.68
C ASP A 205 -0.20 4.08 16.76
N LEU A 206 -0.67 4.88 15.81
CA LEU A 206 -0.33 6.30 15.70
C LEU A 206 -0.92 7.18 16.81
N ARG A 207 -2.17 6.91 17.23
CA ARG A 207 -2.93 7.83 18.12
C ARG A 207 -3.09 7.32 19.54
N LEU A 208 -2.98 6.02 19.75
CA LEU A 208 -3.22 5.37 21.04
C LEU A 208 -1.98 4.62 21.54
N CYS A 209 -0.79 4.92 21.01
CA CYS A 209 0.47 4.26 21.41
C CYS A 209 0.66 4.25 22.93
N GLU A 210 0.36 5.36 23.60
CA GLU A 210 0.49 5.47 25.06
C GLU A 210 -0.27 4.38 25.85
N PHE A 211 -1.33 3.83 25.26
CA PHE A 211 -2.14 2.76 25.84
C PHE A 211 -1.71 1.36 25.39
N VAL A 212 -1.03 1.23 24.25
CA VAL A 212 -0.70 -0.10 23.64
C VAL A 212 0.80 -0.41 23.56
N ASN A 213 1.68 0.51 23.93
CA ASN A 213 3.14 0.34 23.81
C ASN A 213 3.76 -0.71 24.76
N GLY A 214 3.03 -1.21 25.75
CA GLY A 214 3.49 -2.25 26.66
C GLY A 214 4.49 -1.83 27.73
N VAL A 215 4.91 -0.55 27.76
CA VAL A 215 6.03 -0.08 28.60
C VAL A 215 5.70 1.17 29.42
N GLY A 216 4.84 2.06 28.91
CA GLY A 216 4.46 3.30 29.58
C GLY A 216 3.52 3.07 30.76
N ALA A 217 3.53 3.99 31.73
CA ALA A 217 2.67 3.89 32.92
C ALA A 217 1.16 3.86 32.61
N ARG A 218 0.75 4.42 31.46
CA ARG A 218 -0.64 4.38 30.96
C ARG A 218 -0.94 3.18 30.06
N SER A 219 0.04 2.33 29.80
CA SER A 219 -0.16 1.19 28.91
C SER A 219 -1.07 0.15 29.57
N ILE A 220 -2.14 -0.20 28.85
CA ILE A 220 -3.11 -1.22 29.24
C ILE A 220 -2.55 -2.61 28.91
N LEU A 221 -1.77 -2.70 27.84
CA LEU A 221 -1.11 -3.94 27.42
C LEU A 221 0.20 -4.11 28.18
N LYS A 222 0.62 -5.37 28.36
CA LYS A 222 1.92 -5.70 28.99
C LYS A 222 3.07 -5.81 27.98
N TRP A 223 2.77 -5.73 26.70
CA TRP A 223 3.71 -5.87 25.59
C TRP A 223 3.18 -5.08 24.39
N ASN A 224 4.08 -4.57 23.54
CA ASN A 224 3.70 -3.88 22.30
C ASN A 224 3.28 -4.92 21.24
N PRO A 225 2.03 -4.88 20.73
CA PRO A 225 1.56 -5.81 19.73
C PRO A 225 2.07 -5.57 18.30
N GLN A 226 2.93 -4.58 18.11
CA GLN A 226 3.56 -4.24 16.83
C GLN A 226 2.49 -3.94 15.77
N LEU A 227 1.53 -3.07 16.11
CA LEU A 227 0.38 -2.80 15.24
C LEU A 227 0.79 -2.19 13.91
N HIS A 228 1.83 -1.35 13.89
CA HIS A 228 2.39 -0.83 12.65
C HIS A 228 3.02 -1.92 11.77
N ALA A 229 3.68 -2.92 12.35
CA ALA A 229 4.20 -4.06 11.60
C ALA A 229 3.06 -4.87 10.95
N TRP A 230 1.96 -5.07 11.66
CA TRP A 230 0.75 -5.68 11.09
C TRP A 230 0.11 -4.80 10.02
N TRP A 231 0.17 -3.47 10.15
CA TRP A 231 -0.27 -2.55 9.09
C TRP A 231 0.43 -2.85 7.76
N HIS A 232 1.75 -3.08 7.74
CA HIS A 232 2.45 -3.46 6.51
C HIS A 232 1.89 -4.73 5.87
N VAL A 233 1.63 -5.76 6.67
CA VAL A 233 1.11 -7.04 6.19
C VAL A 233 -0.29 -6.89 5.59
N PHE A 234 -1.20 -6.22 6.31
CA PHE A 234 -2.59 -6.07 5.88
C PHE A 234 -2.76 -5.03 4.76
N SER A 235 -1.95 -3.97 4.75
CA SER A 235 -1.93 -3.00 3.64
C SER A 235 -1.39 -3.62 2.35
N ALA A 236 -0.33 -4.44 2.41
CA ALA A 236 0.16 -5.18 1.26
C ALA A 236 -0.89 -6.16 0.70
N ALA A 237 -1.61 -6.87 1.58
CA ALA A 237 -2.72 -7.73 1.19
C ALA A 237 -3.86 -6.94 0.53
N ALA A 238 -4.24 -5.81 1.13
CA ALA A 238 -5.28 -4.92 0.59
C ALA A 238 -4.91 -4.37 -0.78
N LEU A 239 -3.66 -3.93 -0.95
CA LEU A 239 -3.12 -3.44 -2.22
C LEU A 239 -3.11 -4.53 -3.29
N TYR A 240 -2.77 -5.77 -2.93
CA TYR A 240 -2.85 -6.91 -3.84
C TYR A 240 -4.30 -7.18 -4.27
N HIS A 241 -5.25 -7.27 -3.33
CA HIS A 241 -6.66 -7.50 -3.66
C HIS A 241 -7.26 -6.37 -4.50
N ALA A 242 -6.92 -5.11 -4.19
CA ALA A 242 -7.32 -3.96 -4.99
C ALA A 242 -6.76 -4.04 -6.42
N THR A 243 -5.49 -4.46 -6.57
CA THR A 243 -4.86 -4.63 -7.90
C THR A 243 -5.54 -5.70 -8.72
N MET A 244 -5.96 -6.81 -8.11
CA MET A 244 -6.77 -7.82 -8.80
C MET A 244 -8.12 -7.25 -9.27
N LEU A 245 -8.77 -6.38 -8.48
CA LEU A 245 -9.99 -5.69 -8.93
C LEU A 245 -9.71 -4.73 -10.09
N ILE A 246 -8.61 -3.98 -10.03
CA ILE A 246 -8.20 -3.04 -11.08
C ILE A 246 -7.94 -3.79 -12.39
N GLU A 247 -7.20 -4.89 -12.36
CA GLU A 247 -6.98 -5.77 -13.51
C GLU A 247 -8.28 -6.35 -14.07
N TYR A 248 -9.15 -6.85 -13.18
CA TYR A 248 -10.43 -7.40 -13.57
C TYR A 248 -11.25 -6.36 -14.34
N TYR A 249 -11.45 -5.16 -13.79
CA TYR A 249 -12.25 -4.14 -14.47
C TYR A 249 -11.57 -3.62 -15.74
N HIS A 250 -10.25 -3.47 -15.74
CA HIS A 250 -9.49 -3.07 -16.93
C HIS A 250 -9.70 -4.06 -18.10
N TYR A 251 -9.71 -5.36 -17.83
CA TYR A 251 -9.95 -6.36 -18.86
C TYR A 251 -11.42 -6.56 -19.21
N ASP A 252 -12.33 -6.30 -18.26
CA ASP A 252 -13.78 -6.37 -18.48
C ASP A 252 -14.21 -5.31 -19.50
N VAL A 253 -13.77 -4.05 -19.32
CA VAL A 253 -14.11 -2.95 -20.25
C VAL A 253 -13.52 -3.13 -21.64
N GLN A 254 -12.45 -3.93 -21.77
CA GLN A 254 -11.86 -4.31 -23.06
C GLN A 254 -12.54 -5.52 -23.70
N GLY A 255 -13.58 -6.09 -23.07
CA GLY A 255 -14.26 -7.29 -23.56
C GLY A 255 -13.41 -8.55 -23.53
N ARG A 256 -12.32 -8.57 -22.73
CA ARG A 256 -11.39 -9.73 -22.66
C ARG A 256 -11.86 -10.84 -21.72
N ARG A 257 -13.09 -10.72 -21.20
CA ARG A 257 -13.80 -11.71 -20.37
C ARG A 257 -12.91 -12.23 -19.22
N PRO A 258 -12.50 -11.34 -18.30
CA PRO A 258 -11.74 -11.75 -17.13
C PRO A 258 -12.62 -12.55 -16.16
N TYR A 259 -11.98 -13.42 -15.39
CA TYR A 259 -12.59 -14.09 -14.25
C TYR A 259 -11.61 -14.17 -13.08
N VAL A 260 -12.14 -14.26 -11.87
CA VAL A 260 -11.34 -14.43 -10.65
C VAL A 260 -11.07 -15.93 -10.47
N GLY A 261 -9.82 -16.34 -10.58
CA GLY A 261 -9.34 -17.66 -10.20
C GLY A 261 -8.71 -17.66 -8.81
N TRP A 262 -8.43 -18.86 -8.30
CA TRP A 262 -7.85 -19.06 -6.96
C TRP A 262 -6.58 -19.89 -7.04
N TRP A 263 -5.42 -19.24 -6.99
CA TRP A 263 -4.13 -19.93 -6.96
C TRP A 263 -3.95 -20.62 -5.60
N LYS A 264 -3.71 -21.93 -5.65
CA LYS A 264 -3.67 -22.84 -4.48
C LYS A 264 -4.90 -22.71 -3.55
N GLY A 265 -6.06 -22.38 -4.12
CA GLY A 265 -7.33 -22.27 -3.39
C GLY A 265 -7.49 -21.05 -2.48
N LEU A 266 -6.47 -20.18 -2.35
CA LEU A 266 -6.49 -19.07 -1.38
C LEU A 266 -6.20 -17.69 -1.99
N VAL A 267 -5.27 -17.62 -2.95
CA VAL A 267 -4.77 -16.36 -3.49
C VAL A 267 -5.59 -16.00 -4.74
N PRO A 268 -6.33 -14.88 -4.75
CA PRO A 268 -7.10 -14.47 -5.92
C PRO A 268 -6.15 -14.09 -7.06
N VAL A 269 -6.44 -14.55 -8.27
CA VAL A 269 -5.70 -14.23 -9.49
C VAL A 269 -6.68 -13.89 -10.61
N ILE A 270 -6.37 -12.91 -11.44
CA ILE A 270 -7.17 -12.62 -12.63
C ILE A 270 -6.71 -13.51 -13.78
N ARG A 271 -7.68 -14.15 -14.46
CA ARG A 271 -7.44 -14.98 -15.64
C ARG A 271 -8.32 -14.51 -16.79
N LEU A 272 -7.86 -14.74 -18.01
CA LEU A 272 -8.56 -14.36 -19.24
C LEU A 272 -9.06 -15.61 -19.97
N ALA A 273 -10.33 -15.65 -20.34
CA ALA A 273 -10.95 -16.81 -20.98
C ALA A 273 -10.24 -17.23 -22.30
N ASN A 274 -9.63 -16.28 -23.01
CA ASN A 274 -8.97 -16.52 -24.30
C ASN A 274 -7.51 -17.01 -24.18
N GLN A 275 -7.00 -17.22 -22.97
CA GLN A 275 -5.64 -17.70 -22.71
C GLN A 275 -5.57 -19.14 -22.21
N HIS A 276 -6.70 -19.88 -22.17
CA HIS A 276 -6.59 -21.32 -22.01
C HIS A 276 -5.91 -21.93 -23.24
N PRO A 277 -4.71 -22.54 -23.11
CA PRO A 277 -4.32 -23.54 -24.07
C PRO A 277 -5.40 -24.62 -24.00
N LYS A 278 -5.91 -25.04 -25.15
CA LYS A 278 -6.57 -26.34 -25.25
C LYS A 278 -5.59 -27.38 -24.71
N GLY A 279 -5.80 -27.88 -23.50
CA GLY A 279 -4.97 -28.94 -22.91
C GLY A 279 -4.30 -28.60 -21.59
N MET A 280 -5.09 -28.48 -20.53
CA MET A 280 -4.68 -29.04 -19.25
C MET A 280 -5.95 -29.55 -18.58
N LEU A 281 -6.27 -30.80 -18.92
CA LEU A 281 -7.32 -31.57 -18.28
C LEU A 281 -6.99 -31.71 -16.80
N ALA A 282 -8.05 -31.71 -16.01
CA ALA A 282 -8.05 -32.05 -14.60
C ALA A 282 -7.26 -33.34 -14.34
N HIS A 283 -6.30 -33.24 -13.42
CA HIS A 283 -5.88 -34.31 -12.52
C HIS A 283 -5.53 -33.67 -11.18
#